data_AF-A0A2A6ECA2-F1
#
_entry.id   AF-A0A2A6ECA2-F1
#
_cell.length_a   1.000
_cell.length_b   1.000
_cell.length_c   1.000
_cell.angle_alpha   90.00
_cell.angle_beta   90.00
_cell.angle_gamma   90.00
#
_symmetry.space_group_name_H-M   'P 1'
#
loop_
_entity.id
_entity.type
_entity.pdbx_description
1 polymer ?
#
loop_
_entity_poly.entity_id
_entity_poly.type
_entity_poly.pdbx_seq_one_letter_code
_entity_poly.pdbx_strand_id
1 'polypeptide(L)'
;VLDEAVEDAVPVKINEHLYLFCTPRENPNGNILHIYKWSYKEKLFEFLKEISFKENIARMSGSFFYYKNKLIRPTQECNFQYGHAVTLQETDITDFSFKEIRRIYSVHPRLNIGCHTFNSYKGVTVTDALGFDRIWIRKMLKRFNLI
;
A
#
# COMPACT_ATOMS: atom_id res chain seq x y z
N VAL A 1 1.98 16.27 -11.95
CA VAL A 1 1.58 15.27 -12.96
C VAL A 1 2.78 14.39 -13.22
N LEU A 2 2.58 13.08 -13.38
CA LEU A 2 3.63 12.15 -13.79
C LEU A 2 3.40 11.79 -15.26
N ASP A 3 4.48 11.62 -16.02
CA ASP A 3 4.41 11.18 -17.42
C ASP A 3 4.30 9.65 -17.54
N GLU A 4 4.62 8.93 -16.46
CA GLU A 4 4.59 7.48 -16.37
C GLU A 4 3.29 7.00 -15.69
N ALA A 5 2.83 5.81 -16.08
CA ALA A 5 1.66 5.19 -15.47
C ALA A 5 2.04 4.50 -14.16
N VAL A 6 1.33 4.83 -13.09
CA VAL A 6 1.57 4.31 -11.74
C VAL A 6 0.27 3.85 -11.08
N GLU A 7 0.39 3.04 -10.04
CA GLU A 7 -0.74 2.54 -9.25
C GLU A 7 -0.62 2.99 -7.79
N ASP A 8 -1.79 3.24 -7.18
CA ASP A 8 -1.95 3.69 -5.78
C ASP A 8 -1.00 4.80 -5.36
N ALA A 9 -0.96 5.87 -6.17
CA ALA A 9 -0.10 7.02 -5.92
C ALA A 9 -0.62 7.88 -4.76
N VAL A 10 0.22 8.03 -3.73
CA VAL A 10 -0.12 8.75 -2.50
C VAL A 10 0.76 9.98 -2.35
N PRO A 11 0.24 11.19 -2.61
CA PRO A 11 0.94 12.43 -2.29
C PRO A 11 0.90 12.66 -0.78
N VAL A 12 2.05 12.96 -0.18
CA VAL A 12 2.18 13.23 1.26
C VAL A 12 3.12 14.40 1.51
N LYS A 13 2.67 15.35 2.32
CA LYS A 13 3.52 16.43 2.81
C LYS A 13 4.19 15.98 4.11
N ILE A 14 5.52 15.93 4.09
CA ILE A 14 6.35 15.60 5.25
C ILE A 14 7.32 16.77 5.44
N ASN A 15 7.23 17.44 6.59
CA ASN A 15 7.91 18.71 6.84
C ASN A 15 7.53 19.76 5.76
N GLU A 16 8.52 20.34 5.09
CA GLU A 16 8.32 21.35 4.04
C GLU A 16 8.28 20.75 2.62
N HIS A 17 8.41 19.43 2.50
CA HIS A 17 8.49 18.76 1.21
C HIS A 17 7.21 17.97 0.92
N LEU A 18 6.81 18.00 -0.35
CA LEU A 18 5.73 17.18 -0.88
C LEU A 18 6.36 16.03 -1.66
N TYR A 19 6.04 14.81 -1.25
CA TYR A 19 6.48 13.57 -1.88
C TYR A 19 5.30 12.85 -2.50
N LEU A 20 5.57 11.97 -3.46
CA LEU A 20 4.61 11.05 -4.05
C LEU A 20 5.20 9.64 -3.98
N PHE A 21 4.45 8.73 -3.37
CA PHE A 21 4.82 7.32 -3.24
C PHE A 21 3.87 6.48 -4.07
N CYS A 22 4.41 5.60 -4.92
CA CYS A 22 3.60 4.75 -5.80
C CYS A 22 4.36 3.50 -6.26
N THR A 23 3.63 2.54 -6.82
CA THR A 23 4.24 1.41 -7.54
C THR A 23 4.11 1.60 -9.06
N PRO A 24 5.10 1.14 -9.85
CA PRO A 24 5.01 1.17 -11.31
C PRO A 24 3.86 0.30 -11.82
N ARG A 25 3.17 0.73 -12.88
CA ARG A 25 2.00 0.01 -13.43
C ARG A 25 2.36 -1.33 -14.07
N GLU A 26 3.62 -1.54 -14.46
CA GLU A 26 4.11 -2.79 -15.03
C GLU A 26 4.03 -3.94 -14.00
N ASN A 27 4.31 -3.63 -12.72
CA ASN A 27 4.24 -4.60 -11.63
C ASN A 27 3.71 -3.93 -10.35
N PRO A 28 2.42 -3.57 -10.30
CA PRO A 28 1.90 -2.72 -9.25
C PRO A 28 1.82 -3.45 -7.91
N ASN A 29 1.68 -4.77 -7.95
CA ASN A 29 1.68 -5.67 -6.79
C ASN A 29 3.08 -6.15 -6.43
N GLY A 30 4.12 -5.60 -7.05
CA GLY A 30 5.49 -6.02 -6.85
C GLY A 30 6.13 -5.50 -5.57
N ASN A 31 7.46 -5.60 -5.56
CA ASN A 31 8.33 -5.23 -4.46
C ASN A 31 9.09 -3.91 -4.72
N ILE A 32 8.72 -3.14 -5.74
CA ILE A 32 9.40 -1.88 -6.10
C ILE A 32 8.52 -0.70 -5.75
N LEU A 33 9.04 0.21 -4.91
CA LEU A 33 8.43 1.49 -4.56
C LEU A 33 9.18 2.62 -5.25
N HIS A 34 8.45 3.45 -5.97
CA HIS A 34 8.96 4.70 -6.52
C HIS A 34 8.59 5.87 -5.62
N ILE A 35 9.54 6.79 -5.46
CA ILE A 35 9.41 7.99 -4.66
C ILE A 35 9.76 9.16 -5.56
N TYR A 36 8.84 10.12 -5.66
CA TYR A 36 9.04 11.39 -6.36
C TYR A 36 8.97 12.55 -5.37
N LYS A 37 9.61 13.66 -5.71
CA LYS A 37 9.55 14.92 -4.95
C LYS A 37 8.95 16.02 -5.81
N TRP A 38 8.06 16.81 -5.23
CA TRP A 38 7.48 17.96 -5.92
C TRP A 38 8.51 19.07 -6.12
N SER A 39 8.68 19.50 -7.37
CA SER A 39 9.48 20.65 -7.75
C SER A 39 8.58 21.87 -7.92
N TYR A 40 8.71 22.86 -7.03
CA TYR A 40 7.94 24.11 -7.13
C TYR A 40 8.30 24.94 -8.35
N LYS A 41 9.55 24.83 -8.82
CA LYS A 41 10.05 25.52 -10.01
C LYS A 41 9.44 24.94 -11.28
N GLU A 42 9.52 23.63 -11.44
CA GLU A 42 9.06 22.92 -12.65
C GLU A 42 7.56 22.56 -12.59
N LYS A 43 6.92 22.72 -11.43
CA LYS A 43 5.51 22.39 -11.17
C LYS A 43 5.14 20.94 -11.53
N LEU A 44 6.06 20.01 -11.26
CA LEU A 44 5.91 18.59 -11.52
C LEU A 44 6.56 17.74 -10.41
N PHE A 45 6.28 16.43 -10.43
CA PHE A 45 6.93 15.47 -9.54
C PHE A 45 8.16 14.90 -10.23
N GLU A 46 9.33 15.13 -9.65
CA GLU A 46 10.62 14.65 -10.15
C GLU A 46 10.96 13.32 -9.46
N PHE A 47 11.43 12.34 -10.23
CA PHE A 47 11.86 11.06 -9.67
C PHE A 47 13.01 11.28 -8.68
N LEU A 48 12.87 10.74 -7.47
CA LEU A 48 13.85 10.89 -6.41
C LEU A 48 14.60 9.59 -6.15
N LYS A 49 13.88 8.48 -5.97
CA LYS A 49 14.47 7.21 -5.53
C LYS A 49 13.56 6.03 -5.83
N GLU A 50 14.19 4.88 -6.05
CA GLU A 50 13.56 3.57 -6.06
C GLU A 50 13.99 2.77 -4.82
N ILE A 51 13.05 2.05 -4.22
CA ILE A 51 13.30 1.13 -3.10
C ILE A 51 12.77 -0.26 -3.46
N SER A 52 13.65 -1.26 -3.40
CA SER A 52 13.29 -2.66 -3.59
C SER A 52 13.16 -3.37 -2.25
N PHE A 53 12.06 -4.09 -2.07
CA PHE A 53 11.75 -4.90 -0.89
C PHE A 53 12.04 -6.39 -1.16
N LYS A 54 12.24 -7.17 -0.11
CA LYS A 54 12.38 -8.64 -0.23
C LYS A 54 11.04 -9.34 -0.51
N GLU A 55 9.94 -8.74 -0.08
CA GLU A 55 8.57 -9.20 -0.29
C GLU A 55 7.80 -8.19 -1.15
N ASN A 56 6.65 -8.62 -1.68
CA ASN A 56 5.71 -7.77 -2.41
C ASN A 56 4.92 -6.85 -1.45
N ILE A 57 5.62 -5.95 -0.77
CA ILE A 57 5.10 -5.02 0.25
C ILE A 57 5.29 -3.54 -0.12
N ALA A 58 5.50 -3.26 -1.41
CA ALA A 58 5.74 -1.91 -1.90
C ALA A 58 4.45 -1.10 -2.09
N ARG A 59 3.39 -1.74 -2.56
CA ARG A 59 2.11 -1.10 -2.94
C ARG A 59 1.47 -0.38 -1.77
N MET A 60 1.06 0.87 -2.00
CA MET A 60 0.42 1.70 -0.97
C MET A 60 -0.94 1.10 -0.58
N SER A 61 -1.28 1.19 0.71
CA SER A 61 -2.59 0.76 1.25
C SER A 61 -3.35 1.93 1.87
N GLY A 62 -2.96 3.16 1.61
CA GLY A 62 -3.58 4.34 2.21
C GLY A 62 -2.56 5.45 2.47
N SER A 63 -3.03 6.52 3.09
CA SER A 63 -2.16 7.63 3.44
C SER A 63 -1.27 7.31 4.64
N PHE A 64 -0.11 7.95 4.69
CA PHE A 64 0.75 7.92 5.86
C PHE A 64 0.03 8.58 7.04
N PHE A 65 0.33 8.10 8.25
CA PHE A 65 -0.20 8.70 9.47
C PHE A 65 0.84 8.66 10.59
N TYR A 66 0.69 9.54 11.58
CA TYR A 66 1.53 9.55 12.75
C TYR A 66 0.90 8.72 13.88
N TYR A 67 1.72 7.88 14.51
CA TYR A 67 1.35 7.16 15.73
C TYR A 67 2.51 7.22 16.72
N LYS A 68 2.28 7.80 17.91
CA LYS A 68 3.31 7.99 18.95
C LYS A 68 4.60 8.63 18.39
N ASN A 69 4.47 9.71 17.64
CA ASN A 69 5.55 10.45 16.96
C ASN A 69 6.34 9.68 15.89
N LYS A 70 5.87 8.50 15.47
CA LYS A 70 6.44 7.72 14.38
C LYS A 70 5.59 7.87 13.13
N LEU A 71 6.23 8.06 11.98
CA LEU A 71 5.56 8.10 10.69
C LEU A 71 5.31 6.67 10.22
N ILE A 72 4.05 6.31 9.99
CA ILE A 72 3.63 4.98 9.60
C ILE A 72 3.11 5.01 8.17
N ARG A 73 3.65 4.11 7.34
CA ARG A 73 3.20 3.83 5.97
C ARG A 73 2.37 2.55 5.95
N PRO A 74 1.07 2.60 5.65
CA PRO A 74 0.29 1.40 5.37
C PRO A 74 0.57 0.91 3.95
N THR A 75 0.81 -0.39 3.80
CA THR A 75 1.14 -1.05 2.53
C THR A 75 0.37 -2.35 2.38
N GLN A 76 0.21 -2.81 1.14
CA GLN A 76 -0.40 -4.10 0.86
C GLN A 76 0.69 -5.15 0.77
N GLU A 77 0.47 -6.28 1.40
CA GLU A 77 1.25 -7.50 1.16
C GLU A 77 0.56 -8.31 0.06
N CYS A 78 1.28 -8.49 -1.04
CA CYS A 78 0.78 -9.06 -2.29
C CYS A 78 1.60 -10.27 -2.77
N ASN A 79 2.22 -11.05 -1.87
CA ASN A 79 3.02 -12.22 -2.26
C ASN A 79 2.13 -13.36 -2.81
N PHE A 80 0.95 -13.57 -2.22
CA PHE A 80 0.03 -14.64 -2.64
C PHE A 80 -1.08 -14.16 -3.57
N GLN A 81 -1.66 -12.99 -3.25
CA GLN A 81 -2.72 -12.35 -4.01
C GLN A 81 -2.77 -10.86 -3.66
N TYR A 82 -3.42 -10.08 -4.52
CA TYR A 82 -3.70 -8.67 -4.24
C TYR A 82 -4.40 -8.50 -2.89
N GLY A 83 -3.82 -7.66 -2.02
CA GLY A 83 -4.44 -7.31 -0.75
C GLY A 83 -4.58 -8.47 0.22
N HIS A 84 -3.63 -9.41 0.23
CA HIS A 84 -3.67 -10.54 1.15
C HIS A 84 -3.63 -10.08 2.62
N ALA A 85 -2.79 -9.09 2.91
CA ALA A 85 -2.74 -8.41 4.20
C ALA A 85 -2.36 -6.93 4.04
N VAL A 86 -2.61 -6.15 5.10
CA VAL A 86 -2.01 -4.82 5.25
C VAL A 86 -0.77 -4.92 6.12
N THR A 87 0.35 -4.42 5.65
CA THR A 87 1.57 -4.22 6.43
C THR A 87 1.67 -2.76 6.87
N LEU A 88 1.99 -2.52 8.14
CA LEU A 88 2.32 -1.21 8.67
C LEU A 88 3.84 -1.09 8.77
N GLN A 89 4.40 -0.08 8.11
CA GLN A 89 5.84 0.17 8.09
C GLN A 89 6.16 1.48 8.81
N GLU A 90 6.98 1.41 9.84
CA GLU A 90 7.63 2.59 10.39
C GLU A 90 8.59 3.15 9.34
N THR A 91 8.46 4.43 9.04
CA THR A 91 9.18 5.12 7.97
C THR A 91 10.11 6.17 8.54
N ASP A 92 11.39 6.12 8.19
CA ASP A 92 12.31 7.22 8.37
C ASP A 92 12.49 7.95 7.03
N ILE A 93 12.16 9.24 7.01
CA ILE A 93 12.23 10.05 5.79
C ILE A 93 13.64 10.58 5.50
N THR A 94 14.56 10.50 6.47
CA THR A 94 15.94 11.00 6.31
C THR A 94 16.72 10.12 5.33
N ASP A 95 16.49 8.80 5.35
CA ASP A 95 17.15 7.83 4.49
C ASP A 95 16.18 7.02 3.60
N PHE A 96 14.87 7.23 3.77
CA PHE A 96 13.78 6.44 3.16
C PHE A 96 13.87 4.96 3.55
N SER A 97 14.10 4.69 4.83
CA SER A 97 14.01 3.34 5.39
C SER A 97 12.60 2.99 5.82
N PHE A 98 12.23 1.73 5.62
CA PHE A 98 10.90 1.20 5.90
C PHE A 98 11.02 -0.10 6.67
N LYS A 99 10.53 -0.10 7.91
CA LYS A 99 10.55 -1.28 8.78
C LYS A 99 9.15 -1.74 9.08
N GLU A 100 8.79 -2.96 8.67
CA GLU A 100 7.53 -3.56 9.08
C GLU A 100 7.48 -3.68 10.61
N ILE A 101 6.41 -3.13 11.21
CA ILE A 101 6.14 -3.20 12.64
C ILE A 101 4.92 -4.05 12.96
N ARG A 102 4.03 -4.26 11.97
CA ARG A 102 2.83 -5.07 12.13
C ARG A 102 2.28 -5.51 10.78
N ARG A 103 1.72 -6.72 10.73
CA ARG A 103 0.92 -7.23 9.62
C ARG A 103 -0.51 -7.51 10.10
N ILE A 104 -1.49 -7.10 9.31
CA ILE A 104 -2.91 -7.12 9.63
C ILE A 104 -3.62 -7.93 8.55
N TYR A 105 -4.21 -9.05 8.98
CA TYR A 105 -5.08 -9.87 8.17
C TYR A 105 -6.53 -9.52 8.48
N SER A 106 -7.43 -9.78 7.52
CA SER A 106 -8.85 -9.66 7.83
C SER A 106 -9.26 -10.75 8.82
N VAL A 107 -9.88 -10.32 9.91
CA VAL A 107 -10.46 -11.19 10.94
C VAL A 107 -11.98 -11.34 10.79
N HIS A 108 -12.58 -10.67 9.80
CA HIS A 108 -14.01 -10.67 9.64
C HIS A 108 -14.51 -12.03 9.10
N PRO A 109 -15.50 -12.69 9.74
CA PRO A 109 -15.89 -14.06 9.40
C PRO A 109 -16.29 -14.30 7.93
N ARG A 110 -16.88 -13.28 7.28
CA ARG A 110 -17.29 -13.34 5.86
C ARG A 110 -16.32 -12.66 4.90
N LEU A 111 -15.46 -11.76 5.41
CA LEU A 111 -14.52 -10.98 4.60
C LEU A 111 -13.10 -11.44 4.89
N ASN A 112 -12.88 -12.75 5.03
CA ASN A 112 -11.65 -13.34 5.55
C ASN A 112 -10.57 -13.60 4.49
N ILE A 113 -10.67 -12.99 3.31
CA ILE A 113 -9.82 -13.32 2.16
C ILE A 113 -8.62 -12.39 2.09
N GLY A 114 -8.82 -11.13 2.43
CA GLY A 114 -7.78 -10.12 2.33
C GLY A 114 -8.18 -8.82 3.00
N CYS A 115 -7.20 -7.95 3.17
CA CYS A 115 -7.33 -6.60 3.67
C CYS A 115 -6.41 -5.73 2.82
N HIS A 116 -6.94 -4.69 2.16
CA HIS A 116 -6.18 -3.99 1.11
C HIS A 116 -6.09 -2.47 1.28
N THR A 117 -6.92 -1.87 2.13
CA THR A 117 -6.75 -0.46 2.53
C THR A 117 -6.68 -0.32 4.05
N PHE A 118 -5.94 0.67 4.52
CA PHE A 118 -5.85 1.11 5.90
C PHE A 118 -5.56 2.61 5.90
N ASN A 119 -6.55 3.39 6.34
CA ASN A 119 -6.43 4.83 6.53
C ASN A 119 -6.75 5.17 7.98
N SER A 120 -5.97 6.06 8.58
CA SER A 120 -6.21 6.56 9.93
C SER A 120 -6.20 8.09 9.92
N TYR A 121 -7.29 8.69 10.39
CA TYR A 121 -7.43 10.13 10.46
C TYR A 121 -8.25 10.54 11.67
N LYS A 122 -7.71 11.44 12.50
CA LYS A 122 -8.36 12.00 13.70
C LYS A 122 -9.02 10.95 14.61
N GLY A 123 -8.33 9.84 14.84
CA GLY A 123 -8.81 8.75 15.72
C GLY A 123 -9.80 7.77 15.06
N VAL A 124 -10.17 8.01 13.80
CA VAL A 124 -10.98 7.07 13.01
C VAL A 124 -10.05 6.26 12.12
N THR A 125 -10.22 4.94 12.15
CA THR A 125 -9.52 4.02 11.26
C THR A 125 -10.52 3.37 10.33
N VAL A 126 -10.24 3.41 9.03
CA VAL A 126 -11.04 2.79 7.97
C VAL A 126 -10.17 1.78 7.25
N THR A 127 -10.72 0.60 7.00
CA THR A 127 -10.03 -0.49 6.33
C THR A 127 -11.00 -1.26 5.45
N ASP A 128 -10.58 -1.59 4.22
CA ASP A 128 -11.35 -2.50 3.36
C ASP A 128 -10.86 -3.93 3.49
N ALA A 129 -11.83 -4.81 3.73
CA ALA A 129 -11.65 -6.25 3.75
C ALA A 129 -12.35 -6.89 2.55
N LEU A 130 -11.70 -7.91 1.97
CA LEU A 130 -12.21 -8.68 0.84
C LEU A 130 -12.87 -9.97 1.33
N GLY A 131 -14.04 -10.28 0.78
CA GLY A 131 -14.76 -11.52 1.02
C GLY A 131 -15.51 -12.02 -0.20
N PHE A 132 -16.05 -13.23 -0.08
CA PHE A 132 -17.03 -13.74 -1.04
C PHE A 132 -18.37 -13.90 -0.35
N ASP A 133 -19.41 -13.25 -0.87
CA ASP A 133 -20.78 -13.41 -0.38
C ASP A 133 -21.26 -14.86 -0.44
N ARG A 134 -20.74 -15.64 -1.40
CA ARG A 134 -21.12 -17.05 -1.62
C ARG A 134 -19.90 -17.94 -1.78
N ILE A 135 -19.18 -18.17 -0.68
CA ILE A 135 -17.96 -19.00 -0.65
C ILE A 135 -18.18 -20.42 -1.21
N TRP A 136 -19.41 -20.94 -1.13
CA TRP A 136 -19.80 -22.24 -1.67
C TRP A 136 -19.79 -22.27 -3.21
N ILE A 137 -20.17 -21.17 -3.88
CA ILE A 137 -20.08 -21.06 -5.34
C ILE A 137 -18.62 -21.15 -5.77
N ARG A 138 -17.70 -20.43 -5.10
CA ARG A 138 -16.27 -20.54 -5.40
C ARG A 138 -15.73 -21.94 -5.16
N LYS A 139 -16.09 -22.59 -4.05
CA LYS A 139 -15.70 -23.99 -3.79
C LYS A 139 -16.21 -24.91 -4.89
N MET A 140 -17.42 -24.69 -5.37
CA MET A 140 -18.01 -25.45 -6.48
C MET A 140 -17.23 -25.19 -7.78
N LEU A 141 -17.00 -23.94 -8.14
CA LEU A 141 -16.26 -23.56 -9.35
C LEU A 141 -14.81 -24.09 -9.34
N LYS A 142 -14.11 -24.02 -8.19
CA LYS A 142 -12.78 -24.65 -8.01
C LYS A 142 -12.84 -26.16 -8.21
N ARG A 143 -13.88 -26.82 -7.67
CA ARG A 143 -14.07 -28.27 -7.86
C ARG A 143 -14.28 -28.65 -9.32
N PHE A 144 -14.79 -27.73 -10.14
CA PHE A 144 -14.99 -27.91 -11.57
C PHE A 144 -13.89 -27.28 -12.45
N ASN A 145 -12.77 -26.81 -11.88
CA ASN A 145 -11.68 -26.13 -12.60
C ASN A 145 -12.13 -24.95 -13.48
N LEU A 146 -13.18 -24.24 -13.06
CA LEU A 146 -13.69 -23.06 -13.77
C LEU A 146 -13.00 -21.76 -13.30
N ILE A 147 -12.36 -21.79 -12.14
CA ILE A 147 -11.46 -20.80 -11.52
C ILE A 147 -10.58 -21.51 -10.49
#